data_AF-A0A7Z2M3T1-F1
#
_entry.id   AF-A0A7Z2M3T1-F1
#
_cell.length_a   1.000
_cell.length_b   1.000
_cell.length_c   1.000
_cell.angle_alpha   90.00
_cell.angle_beta   90.00
_cell.angle_gamma   90.00
#
_symmetry.space_group_name_H-M   'P 1'
#
loop_
_entity.id
_entity.type
_entity.pdbx_description
1 polymer ?
#
loop_
_entity_poly.entity_id
_entity_poly.type
_entity_poly.pdbx_seq_one_letter_code
_entity_poly.pdbx_strand_id
1 'polypeptide(L)'
;MTTTDTTPLPARQMEPIRLDNLLINFTSEFLRMWDTDGSRAKPAAFWRPTPAPDLLPGYFPLGDVVAPGLGNINGNKVVAVVCESPTPSVDAGKGKALRSPDDFELIWRDSGSGSKKDGAVWRPIPPAGYVALGSVCSNGHEKPSLNSIRCVRADLVIASSASDPLWNDKGSGARQSISAWGALPPAAASGEIYLAPGTFVGFNGYSKPADLQVHSLRLQIPLIINPRPVAPLLCGITPTALDLPQQPTFMASLPWFTVKDPLLAPLEQLHTSPFYTLQRTDKYVLVGHAHNSESTSQTFRWTAYREQRTDGLRAFTNSTSVEFGAQWQTNVRTPFLFSARLGHEFTQCEMHSNEWLNTAAIEVVAVVDGGKSVAAYLIQSDYRLLRADGTAVANLFSYTAGSSLHISQYTSEVPENIVPATQPVATETPVDIAEMEQTPTPASTEQDVVSATDSAP
;
A
#
# COMPACT_ATOMS: atom_id res chain seq x y z
N MET A 1 -39.36 -36.74 2.61
CA MET A 1 -38.73 -35.78 3.54
C MET A 1 -37.26 -36.10 3.60
N THR A 2 -36.45 -35.43 2.80
CA THR A 2 -34.99 -35.55 2.81
C THR A 2 -34.45 -34.47 3.72
N THR A 3 -34.07 -34.87 4.93
CA THR A 3 -33.32 -34.04 5.88
C THR A 3 -31.92 -33.84 5.29
N THR A 4 -31.65 -32.64 4.76
CA THR A 4 -30.31 -32.22 4.40
C THR A 4 -29.50 -32.05 5.68
N ASP A 5 -28.68 -33.06 5.94
CA ASP A 5 -27.61 -33.05 6.93
C ASP A 5 -26.67 -31.88 6.59
N THR A 6 -26.85 -30.78 7.32
CA THR A 6 -26.02 -29.58 7.15
C THR A 6 -24.87 -29.73 8.11
N THR A 7 -23.91 -30.59 7.75
CA THR A 7 -22.66 -30.69 8.49
C THR A 7 -21.94 -29.36 8.33
N PRO A 8 -21.71 -28.58 9.41
CA PRO A 8 -20.96 -27.33 9.30
C PRO A 8 -19.55 -27.66 8.78
N LEU A 9 -19.15 -27.00 7.71
CA LEU A 9 -17.79 -27.08 7.19
C LEU A 9 -16.81 -26.80 8.34
N PRO A 10 -15.73 -27.60 8.51
CA PRO A 10 -14.76 -27.35 9.56
C PRO A 10 -14.22 -25.93 9.41
N ALA A 11 -14.26 -25.16 10.49
CA ALA A 11 -13.74 -23.79 10.53
C ALA A 11 -12.27 -23.81 10.07
N ARG A 12 -12.03 -23.34 8.84
CA ARG A 12 -10.72 -23.34 8.23
C ARG A 12 -9.86 -22.32 8.97
N GLN A 13 -8.69 -22.75 9.44
CA GLN A 13 -7.71 -21.85 10.03
C GLN A 13 -7.36 -20.77 9.01
N MET A 14 -7.57 -19.51 9.39
CA MET A 14 -7.34 -18.38 8.52
C MET A 14 -5.85 -18.13 8.31
N GLU A 15 -5.46 -17.94 7.06
CA GLU A 15 -4.09 -17.54 6.74
C GLU A 15 -3.80 -16.16 7.34
N PRO A 16 -2.77 -16.03 8.20
CA PRO A 16 -2.49 -14.76 8.85
C PRO A 16 -1.85 -13.78 7.89
N ILE A 17 -2.07 -12.50 8.15
CA ILE A 17 -1.28 -11.44 7.51
C ILE A 17 0.09 -11.44 8.18
N ARG A 18 1.14 -11.65 7.38
CA ARG A 18 2.51 -11.64 7.87
C ARG A 18 3.15 -10.27 7.67
N LEU A 19 3.68 -9.73 8.77
CA LEU A 19 4.50 -8.52 8.79
C LEU A 19 5.84 -8.86 9.44
N ASP A 20 6.87 -9.10 8.63
CA ASP A 20 8.18 -9.59 9.10
C ASP A 20 8.03 -10.89 9.94
N ASN A 21 8.35 -10.85 11.24
CA ASN A 21 8.13 -11.93 12.20
C ASN A 21 6.88 -11.75 13.09
N LEU A 22 5.96 -10.86 12.72
CA LEU A 22 4.63 -10.71 13.32
C LEU A 22 3.56 -11.37 12.45
N LEU A 23 2.72 -12.20 13.05
CA LEU A 23 1.51 -12.72 12.42
C LEU A 23 0.30 -11.96 12.97
N ILE A 24 -0.57 -11.49 12.09
CA ILE A 24 -1.79 -10.77 12.42
C ILE A 24 -2.98 -11.60 11.95
N ASN A 25 -3.92 -11.83 12.85
CA ASN A 25 -5.20 -12.46 12.55
C ASN A 25 -6.32 -11.70 13.29
N PHE A 26 -7.53 -12.20 13.23
CA PHE A 26 -8.71 -11.49 13.71
C PHE A 26 -9.58 -12.40 14.56
N THR A 27 -10.13 -11.86 15.65
CA THR A 27 -11.13 -12.56 16.47
C THR A 27 -12.40 -11.74 16.59
N SER A 28 -13.53 -12.45 16.66
CA SER A 28 -14.84 -11.92 17.01
C SER A 28 -15.34 -12.44 18.37
N GLU A 29 -14.45 -13.07 19.14
CA GLU A 29 -14.73 -13.61 20.47
C GLU A 29 -14.14 -12.74 21.58
N PHE A 30 -14.95 -12.50 22.61
CA PHE A 30 -14.66 -11.57 23.68
C PHE A 30 -15.22 -12.02 25.03
N LEU A 31 -14.41 -11.82 26.08
CA LEU A 31 -14.81 -11.92 27.48
C LEU A 31 -15.17 -10.53 28.02
N ARG A 32 -16.34 -10.39 28.66
CA ARG A 32 -16.70 -9.14 29.34
C ARG A 32 -15.89 -8.99 30.62
N MET A 33 -15.14 -7.89 30.74
CA MET A 33 -14.32 -7.58 31.91
C MET A 33 -15.06 -6.71 32.93
N TRP A 34 -15.72 -5.64 32.45
CA TRP A 34 -16.46 -4.70 33.28
C TRP A 34 -17.55 -4.01 32.44
N ASP A 35 -18.59 -3.49 33.07
CA ASP A 35 -19.59 -2.67 32.41
C ASP A 35 -20.18 -1.61 33.36
N THR A 36 -20.91 -0.66 32.79
CA THR A 36 -21.48 0.47 33.54
C THR A 36 -22.83 0.14 34.19
N ASP A 37 -23.26 -1.13 34.29
CA ASP A 37 -24.56 -1.47 34.88
C ASP A 37 -24.63 -1.00 36.35
N GLY A 38 -25.66 -0.22 36.69
CA GLY A 38 -25.80 0.47 37.97
C GLY A 38 -25.14 1.85 38.07
N SER A 39 -24.22 2.19 37.15
CA SER A 39 -23.62 3.53 37.10
C SER A 39 -24.51 4.54 36.37
N ARG A 40 -24.35 5.83 36.71
CA ARG A 40 -25.00 6.95 36.02
C ARG A 40 -24.25 7.45 34.77
N ALA A 41 -23.11 6.84 34.44
CA ALA A 41 -22.40 7.13 33.20
C ALA A 41 -23.20 6.65 31.96
N LYS A 42 -22.79 7.10 30.77
CA LYS A 42 -23.33 6.57 29.52
C LYS A 42 -23.09 5.04 29.45
N PRO A 43 -24.08 4.24 29.05
CA PRO A 43 -23.93 2.79 28.99
C PRO A 43 -22.75 2.34 28.13
N ALA A 44 -21.86 1.52 28.69
CA ALA A 44 -20.75 0.90 27.97
C ALA A 44 -20.30 -0.39 28.66
N ALA A 45 -19.60 -1.23 27.90
CA ALA A 45 -18.98 -2.45 28.38
C ALA A 45 -17.55 -2.57 27.83
N PHE A 46 -16.67 -3.11 28.66
CA PHE A 46 -15.25 -3.35 28.41
C PHE A 46 -15.02 -4.84 28.23
N TRP A 47 -14.31 -5.19 27.17
CA TRP A 47 -14.22 -6.55 26.68
C TRP A 47 -12.79 -6.91 26.35
N ARG A 48 -12.32 -8.05 26.84
CA ARG A 48 -11.04 -8.63 26.45
C ARG A 48 -11.24 -9.54 25.24
N PRO A 49 -10.54 -9.33 24.13
CA PRO A 49 -10.56 -10.27 23.03
C PRO A 49 -9.97 -11.61 23.47
N THR A 50 -10.65 -12.69 23.11
CA THR A 50 -10.27 -14.06 23.49
C THR A 50 -10.14 -14.90 22.21
N PRO A 51 -8.97 -14.89 21.55
CA PRO A 51 -8.72 -15.75 20.40
C PRO A 51 -9.03 -17.21 20.75
N ALA A 52 -9.92 -17.85 19.99
CA ALA A 52 -10.26 -19.25 20.17
C ALA A 52 -8.99 -20.11 20.06
N PRO A 53 -8.57 -20.86 21.09
CA PRO A 53 -7.27 -21.54 21.08
C PRO A 53 -7.11 -22.61 19.99
N ASP A 54 -8.22 -23.19 19.54
CA ASP A 54 -8.31 -24.16 18.45
C ASP A 54 -8.13 -23.52 17.07
N LEU A 55 -8.61 -22.29 16.88
CA LEU A 55 -8.50 -21.56 15.61
C LEU A 55 -7.25 -20.67 15.54
N LEU A 56 -6.86 -20.07 16.68
CA LEU A 56 -5.82 -19.06 16.81
C LEU A 56 -4.86 -19.40 17.95
N PRO A 57 -4.18 -20.56 17.92
CA PRO A 57 -3.22 -20.94 18.95
C PRO A 57 -2.06 -19.95 19.02
N GLY A 58 -1.74 -19.50 20.24
CA GLY A 58 -0.63 -18.57 20.50
C GLY A 58 -0.89 -17.11 20.14
N TYR A 59 -2.11 -16.77 19.67
CA TYR A 59 -2.48 -15.38 19.44
C TYR A 59 -2.83 -14.66 20.73
N PHE A 60 -2.41 -13.41 20.83
CA PHE A 60 -2.65 -12.52 21.95
C PHE A 60 -3.36 -11.24 21.48
N PRO A 61 -4.23 -10.66 22.32
CA PRO A 61 -4.78 -9.34 22.07
C PRO A 61 -3.72 -8.24 22.24
N LEU A 62 -3.95 -7.11 21.56
CA LEU A 62 -3.14 -5.90 21.63
C LEU A 62 -3.63 -4.90 22.70
N GLY A 63 -4.76 -5.20 23.32
CA GLY A 63 -5.50 -4.32 24.22
C GLY A 63 -6.95 -4.82 24.38
N ASP A 64 -7.68 -4.22 25.30
CA ASP A 64 -9.10 -4.47 25.46
C ASP A 64 -9.92 -3.49 24.60
N VAL A 65 -11.22 -3.75 24.52
CA VAL A 65 -12.17 -3.07 23.65
C VAL A 65 -13.26 -2.43 24.49
N VAL A 66 -13.60 -1.18 24.21
CA VAL A 66 -14.81 -0.55 24.74
C VAL A 66 -15.90 -0.57 23.66
N ALA A 67 -17.12 -0.87 24.08
CA ALA A 67 -18.30 -0.84 23.21
C ALA A 67 -19.44 -0.07 23.89
N PRO A 68 -20.20 0.74 23.13
CA PRO A 68 -21.38 1.41 23.67
C PRO A 68 -22.47 0.39 24.01
N GLY A 69 -23.22 0.67 25.08
CA GLY A 69 -24.27 -0.20 25.58
C GLY A 69 -23.76 -1.41 26.38
N LEU A 70 -24.70 -2.24 26.82
CA LEU A 70 -24.46 -3.45 27.64
C LEU A 70 -24.66 -4.75 26.83
N GLY A 71 -24.88 -4.63 25.52
CA GLY A 71 -25.13 -5.76 24.61
C GLY A 71 -23.90 -6.64 24.41
N ASN A 72 -24.12 -7.89 23.97
CA ASN A 72 -23.03 -8.79 23.63
C ASN A 72 -22.42 -8.42 22.25
N ILE A 73 -21.09 -8.29 22.19
CA ILE A 73 -20.36 -7.94 20.97
C ILE A 73 -19.81 -9.15 20.22
N ASN A 74 -19.88 -10.35 20.80
CA ASN A 74 -19.42 -11.59 20.17
C ASN A 74 -20.11 -11.80 18.82
N GLY A 75 -19.33 -12.11 17.78
CA GLY A 75 -19.83 -12.29 16.41
C GLY A 75 -20.29 -10.99 15.70
N ASN A 76 -20.28 -9.84 16.37
CA ASN A 76 -20.72 -8.55 15.81
C ASN A 76 -19.57 -7.53 15.69
N LYS A 77 -18.47 -7.76 16.40
CA LYS A 77 -17.26 -6.94 16.37
C LYS A 77 -16.07 -7.82 16.05
N VAL A 78 -15.05 -7.24 15.42
CA VAL A 78 -13.80 -7.92 15.11
C VAL A 78 -12.64 -7.05 15.57
N VAL A 79 -11.59 -7.66 16.10
CA VAL A 79 -10.34 -6.97 16.45
C VAL A 79 -9.11 -7.74 15.99
N ALA A 80 -8.02 -7.00 15.75
CA ALA A 80 -6.74 -7.61 15.39
C ALA A 80 -6.12 -8.29 16.62
N VAL A 81 -5.56 -9.47 16.40
CA VAL A 81 -4.82 -10.26 17.39
C VAL A 81 -3.53 -10.75 16.75
N VAL A 82 -2.50 -10.97 17.56
CA VAL A 82 -1.14 -11.15 17.06
C VAL A 82 -0.44 -12.36 17.63
N CYS A 83 0.41 -12.99 16.83
CA CYS A 83 1.25 -14.11 17.23
C CYS A 83 2.68 -13.88 16.73
N GLU A 84 3.67 -14.43 17.45
CA GLU A 84 5.05 -14.44 16.98
C GLU A 84 5.16 -15.44 15.83
N SER A 85 5.78 -15.04 14.73
CA SER A 85 6.05 -15.96 13.63
C SER A 85 7.10 -16.98 14.03
N PRO A 86 6.97 -18.26 13.64
CA PRO A 86 8.04 -19.24 13.80
C PRO A 86 9.26 -18.89 12.94
N THR A 87 9.07 -18.10 11.88
CA THR A 87 10.17 -17.60 11.06
C THR A 87 10.72 -16.31 11.68
N PRO A 88 12.04 -16.20 11.90
CA PRO A 88 12.65 -14.99 12.45
C PRO A 88 12.52 -13.80 11.50
N SER A 89 12.86 -12.61 12.01
CA SER A 89 12.95 -11.41 11.17
C SER A 89 13.95 -11.60 10.04
N VAL A 90 13.69 -10.95 8.90
CA VAL A 90 14.66 -10.88 7.79
C VAL A 90 15.96 -10.20 8.25
N ASP A 91 15.86 -9.26 9.19
CA ASP A 91 17.00 -8.62 9.82
C ASP A 91 17.30 -9.32 11.16
N ALA A 92 18.40 -10.07 11.21
CA ALA A 92 18.80 -10.84 12.39
C ALA A 92 19.05 -9.96 13.64
N GLY A 93 19.30 -8.66 13.47
CA GLY A 93 19.42 -7.71 14.59
C GLY A 93 18.08 -7.37 15.24
N LYS A 94 16.96 -7.59 14.53
CA LYS A 94 15.62 -7.35 15.04
C LYS A 94 15.12 -8.60 15.77
N GLY A 95 15.11 -8.53 17.10
CA GLY A 95 14.61 -9.59 17.98
C GLY A 95 13.12 -9.91 17.77
N LYS A 96 12.48 -10.52 18.78
CA LYS A 96 11.07 -10.93 18.71
C LYS A 96 10.13 -9.77 18.34
N ALA A 97 9.10 -10.04 17.54
CA ALA A 97 8.09 -9.05 17.19
C ALA A 97 7.22 -8.68 18.39
N LEU A 98 7.03 -9.62 19.33
CA LEU A 98 6.15 -9.46 20.49
C LEU A 98 6.88 -9.66 21.82
N ARG A 99 6.49 -8.86 22.82
CA ARG A 99 6.88 -9.02 24.23
C ARG A 99 5.68 -8.80 25.14
N SER A 100 5.67 -9.43 26.32
CA SER A 100 4.77 -8.99 27.39
C SER A 100 5.16 -7.58 27.86
N PRO A 101 4.22 -6.80 28.40
CA PRO A 101 4.56 -5.59 29.15
C PRO A 101 5.48 -5.95 30.33
N ASP A 102 6.30 -5.00 30.76
CA ASP A 102 7.12 -5.13 31.98
C ASP A 102 6.27 -4.93 33.23
N ASP A 103 5.29 -4.04 33.18
CA ASP A 103 4.31 -3.82 34.25
C ASP A 103 3.05 -3.11 33.73
N PHE A 104 2.11 -2.77 34.62
CA PHE A 104 0.92 -1.97 34.35
C PHE A 104 0.80 -0.79 35.32
N GLU A 105 0.45 0.39 34.79
CA GLU A 105 0.14 1.61 35.53
C GLU A 105 -1.39 1.78 35.64
N LEU A 106 -1.91 2.08 36.83
CA LEU A 106 -3.34 2.33 37.05
C LEU A 106 -3.75 3.67 36.43
N ILE A 107 -4.75 3.65 35.55
CA ILE A 107 -5.34 4.87 34.97
C ILE A 107 -6.58 5.29 35.76
N TRP A 108 -7.45 4.32 36.05
CA TRP A 108 -8.77 4.55 36.64
C TRP A 108 -9.27 3.31 37.36
N ARG A 109 -10.04 3.52 38.44
CA ARG A 109 -10.89 2.50 39.06
C ARG A 109 -12.27 3.07 39.34
N ASP A 110 -13.27 2.21 39.34
CA ASP A 110 -14.68 2.58 39.42
C ASP A 110 -15.16 2.99 40.82
N SER A 111 -14.26 3.15 41.79
CA SER A 111 -14.61 3.50 43.17
C SER A 111 -15.50 4.74 43.25
N GLY A 112 -16.73 4.56 43.76
CA GLY A 112 -17.75 5.62 43.86
C GLY A 112 -18.69 5.75 42.65
N SER A 113 -18.49 4.95 41.59
CA SER A 113 -19.29 5.00 40.36
C SER A 113 -20.73 4.48 40.49
N GLY A 114 -21.03 3.75 41.58
CA GLY A 114 -22.29 3.04 41.76
C GLY A 114 -22.48 1.83 40.84
N SER A 115 -21.46 1.42 40.07
CA SER A 115 -21.51 0.19 39.28
C SER A 115 -21.73 -1.03 40.18
N LYS A 116 -22.42 -2.04 39.64
CA LYS A 116 -22.64 -3.32 40.35
C LYS A 116 -21.39 -4.19 40.44
N LYS A 117 -20.37 -3.90 39.63
CA LYS A 117 -19.11 -4.65 39.59
C LYS A 117 -17.95 -3.68 39.69
N ASP A 118 -16.96 -4.06 40.49
CA ASP A 118 -15.69 -3.35 40.55
C ASP A 118 -14.90 -3.53 39.26
N GLY A 119 -14.21 -2.48 38.83
CA GLY A 119 -13.37 -2.50 37.64
C GLY A 119 -12.27 -1.45 37.68
N ALA A 120 -11.16 -1.77 37.02
CA ALA A 120 -10.07 -0.83 36.84
C ALA A 120 -9.52 -0.90 35.41
N VAL A 121 -8.93 0.20 34.96
CA VAL A 121 -8.29 0.34 33.65
C VAL A 121 -6.81 0.64 33.86
N TRP A 122 -5.97 -0.06 33.11
CA TRP A 122 -4.53 -0.06 33.25
C TRP A 122 -3.82 0.21 31.92
N ARG A 123 -2.75 0.99 31.99
CA ARG A 123 -1.83 1.23 30.88
C ARG A 123 -0.68 0.23 30.95
N PRO A 124 -0.42 -0.58 29.91
CA PRO A 124 0.76 -1.42 29.88
C PRO A 124 2.04 -0.55 29.78
N ILE A 125 3.07 -0.92 30.53
CA ILE A 125 4.42 -0.36 30.43
C ILE A 125 5.21 -1.28 29.49
N PRO A 126 5.46 -0.89 28.24
CA PRO A 126 6.14 -1.75 27.29
C PRO A 126 7.65 -1.81 27.58
N PRO A 127 8.32 -2.94 27.26
CA PRO A 127 9.78 -3.00 27.28
C PRO A 127 10.41 -2.04 26.29
N ALA A 128 11.67 -1.67 26.52
CA ALA A 128 12.43 -0.82 25.59
C ALA A 128 12.45 -1.39 24.16
N GLY A 129 12.14 -0.54 23.16
CA GLY A 129 12.01 -0.93 21.75
C GLY A 129 10.65 -1.50 21.36
N TYR A 130 9.68 -1.55 22.28
CA TYR A 130 8.31 -1.99 22.04
C TYR A 130 7.31 -0.90 22.41
N VAL A 131 6.09 -1.02 21.87
CA VAL A 131 4.97 -0.13 22.18
C VAL A 131 3.72 -0.93 22.55
N ALA A 132 2.87 -0.35 23.40
CA ALA A 132 1.54 -0.87 23.68
C ALA A 132 0.53 -0.26 22.70
N LEU A 133 -0.40 -1.09 22.19
CA LEU A 133 -1.43 -0.67 21.23
C LEU A 133 -2.81 -0.49 21.87
N GLY A 134 -2.94 -0.73 23.17
CA GLY A 134 -4.19 -0.53 23.91
C GLY A 134 -4.01 -0.66 25.42
N SER A 135 -5.00 -0.18 26.16
CA SER A 135 -5.17 -0.36 27.59
C SER A 135 -5.94 -1.63 27.90
N VAL A 136 -5.90 -2.07 29.15
CA VAL A 136 -6.60 -3.28 29.61
C VAL A 136 -7.50 -2.96 30.78
N CYS A 137 -8.63 -3.67 30.87
CA CYS A 137 -9.57 -3.60 31.96
C CYS A 137 -9.47 -4.86 32.84
N SER A 138 -9.53 -4.70 34.16
CA SER A 138 -9.62 -5.80 35.12
C SER A 138 -11.04 -5.92 35.66
N ASN A 139 -11.45 -7.16 35.95
CA ASN A 139 -12.61 -7.44 36.77
C ASN A 139 -12.14 -7.32 38.24
N GLY A 140 -12.52 -6.22 38.92
CA GLY A 140 -11.93 -5.79 40.18
C GLY A 140 -10.80 -4.76 40.04
N HIS A 141 -10.24 -4.32 41.16
CA HIS A 141 -9.17 -3.30 41.23
C HIS A 141 -7.75 -3.89 41.20
N GLU A 142 -7.61 -5.18 40.96
CA GLU A 142 -6.31 -5.84 40.92
C GLU A 142 -5.63 -5.70 39.56
N LYS A 143 -4.29 -5.65 39.61
CA LYS A 143 -3.46 -5.53 38.42
C LYS A 143 -3.64 -6.76 37.51
N PRO A 144 -3.78 -6.59 36.19
CA PRO A 144 -3.91 -7.70 35.25
C PRO A 144 -2.60 -8.49 35.10
N SER A 145 -2.72 -9.73 34.62
CA SER A 145 -1.57 -10.57 34.27
C SER A 145 -0.75 -9.96 33.12
N LEU A 146 0.58 -10.06 33.18
CA LEU A 146 1.47 -9.69 32.05
C LEU A 146 1.19 -10.49 30.77
N ASN A 147 0.44 -11.59 30.87
CA ASN A 147 -0.01 -12.37 29.72
C ASN A 147 -1.35 -11.91 29.13
N SER A 148 -1.98 -10.87 29.67
CA SER A 148 -3.27 -10.41 29.16
C SER A 148 -3.20 -9.81 27.76
N ILE A 149 -2.04 -9.26 27.36
CA ILE A 149 -1.79 -8.62 26.05
C ILE A 149 -0.34 -8.81 25.61
N ARG A 150 -0.01 -8.35 24.39
CA ARG A 150 1.38 -8.17 23.92
C ARG A 150 1.66 -6.75 23.46
N CYS A 151 2.88 -6.30 23.74
CA CYS A 151 3.50 -5.11 23.15
C CYS A 151 4.18 -5.50 21.84
N VAL A 152 4.18 -4.60 20.87
CA VAL A 152 4.69 -4.82 19.51
C VAL A 152 5.99 -4.05 19.31
N ARG A 153 6.95 -4.65 18.61
CA ARG A 153 8.23 -4.00 18.27
C ARG A 153 7.98 -2.69 17.51
N ALA A 154 8.70 -1.64 17.88
CA ALA A 154 8.38 -0.27 17.46
C ALA A 154 8.48 -0.02 15.94
N ASP A 155 9.25 -0.81 15.18
CA ASP A 155 9.38 -0.69 13.72
C ASP A 155 8.19 -1.29 12.95
N LEU A 156 7.36 -2.11 13.60
CA LEU A 156 6.19 -2.78 13.01
C LEU A 156 4.90 -1.95 13.14
N VAL A 157 5.02 -0.74 13.69
CA VAL A 157 3.91 0.17 13.97
C VAL A 157 4.18 1.56 13.40
N ILE A 158 3.14 2.37 13.38
CA ILE A 158 3.21 3.79 13.05
C ILE A 158 2.50 4.59 14.14
N ALA A 159 3.02 5.79 14.45
CA ALA A 159 2.35 6.72 15.36
C ALA A 159 1.04 7.21 14.73
N SER A 160 -0.01 7.28 15.55
CA SER A 160 -1.36 7.62 15.13
C SER A 160 -1.95 8.69 16.04
N SER A 161 -2.94 9.42 15.54
CA SER A 161 -3.69 10.37 16.37
C SER A 161 -4.77 9.64 17.15
N ALA A 162 -5.20 10.21 18.29
CA ALA A 162 -6.40 9.71 18.96
C ALA A 162 -7.66 10.01 18.12
N SER A 163 -8.58 9.05 18.02
CA SER A 163 -9.87 9.22 17.35
C SER A 163 -10.79 10.20 18.12
N ASP A 164 -12.05 10.30 17.69
CA ASP A 164 -13.13 10.78 18.56
C ASP A 164 -13.26 9.89 19.81
N PRO A 165 -13.74 10.44 20.95
CA PRO A 165 -13.83 9.67 22.19
C PRO A 165 -14.81 8.50 22.02
N LEU A 166 -14.32 7.30 22.32
CA LEU A 166 -15.13 6.08 22.28
C LEU A 166 -16.10 6.05 23.47
N TRP A 167 -15.64 6.50 24.64
CA TRP A 167 -16.44 6.58 25.86
C TRP A 167 -15.76 7.48 26.91
N ASN A 168 -16.51 7.96 27.90
CA ASN A 168 -15.97 8.52 29.14
C ASN A 168 -16.94 8.28 30.31
N ASP A 169 -16.42 8.36 31.53
CA ASP A 169 -17.18 8.09 32.75
C ASP A 169 -17.93 9.29 33.31
N LYS A 170 -18.08 10.39 32.54
CA LYS A 170 -18.71 11.62 33.04
C LYS A 170 -20.12 11.33 33.56
N GLY A 171 -20.37 11.72 34.81
CA GLY A 171 -21.63 11.47 35.50
C GLY A 171 -21.69 10.17 36.31
N SER A 172 -20.66 9.32 36.24
CA SER A 172 -20.57 8.08 37.03
C SER A 172 -20.64 8.33 38.54
N GLY A 173 -20.02 9.40 39.02
CA GLY A 173 -19.77 9.64 40.45
C GLY A 173 -18.48 8.99 40.96
N ALA A 174 -17.71 8.34 40.08
CA ALA A 174 -16.40 7.79 40.40
C ALA A 174 -15.45 8.90 40.90
N ARG A 175 -14.54 8.54 41.80
CA ARG A 175 -13.55 9.46 42.37
C ARG A 175 -12.46 9.86 41.37
N GLN A 176 -12.28 9.07 40.32
CA GLN A 176 -11.35 9.31 39.23
C GLN A 176 -12.15 9.50 37.95
N SER A 177 -11.56 10.20 36.97
CA SER A 177 -12.17 10.41 35.67
C SER A 177 -11.44 9.62 34.60
N ILE A 178 -12.16 9.12 33.61
CA ILE A 178 -11.56 8.43 32.47
C ILE A 178 -12.27 8.80 31.17
N SER A 179 -11.47 8.90 30.11
CA SER A 179 -11.89 8.84 28.72
C SER A 179 -11.15 7.71 27.99
N ALA A 180 -11.84 7.08 27.04
CA ALA A 180 -11.33 6.02 26.20
C ALA A 180 -11.29 6.49 24.75
N TRP A 181 -10.15 6.29 24.09
CA TRP A 181 -9.86 6.76 22.74
C TRP A 181 -9.42 5.61 21.85
N GLY A 182 -9.70 5.68 20.55
CA GLY A 182 -9.18 4.74 19.55
C GLY A 182 -7.98 5.32 18.81
N ALA A 183 -7.35 4.48 17.98
CA ALA A 183 -6.32 4.93 17.04
C ALA A 183 -6.96 5.43 15.74
N LEU A 184 -6.54 6.61 15.29
CA LEU A 184 -6.79 7.14 13.95
C LEU A 184 -5.47 7.13 13.16
N PRO A 185 -5.29 6.17 12.23
CA PRO A 185 -4.07 6.08 11.43
C PRO A 185 -3.83 7.35 10.59
N PRO A 186 -2.56 7.75 10.40
CA PRO A 186 -2.21 8.85 9.49
C PRO A 186 -2.39 8.44 8.02
N ALA A 187 -2.09 9.32 7.08
CA ALA A 187 -2.07 8.97 5.66
C ALA A 187 -1.02 7.90 5.34
N ALA A 188 -1.44 6.80 4.71
CA ALA A 188 -0.54 5.73 4.30
C ALA A 188 0.48 6.17 3.24
N ALA A 189 1.73 5.74 3.40
CA ALA A 189 2.75 5.87 2.37
C ALA A 189 2.43 4.95 1.17
N SER A 190 3.04 5.24 0.02
CA SER A 190 2.81 4.44 -1.20
C SER A 190 3.23 2.99 -0.99
N GLY A 191 2.33 2.04 -1.27
CA GLY A 191 2.54 0.61 -1.05
C GLY A 191 2.22 0.14 0.38
N GLU A 192 1.71 1.00 1.26
CA GLU A 192 1.48 0.65 2.67
C GLU A 192 0.00 0.66 3.07
N ILE A 193 -0.30 -0.04 4.15
CA ILE A 193 -1.57 -0.03 4.87
C ILE A 193 -1.28 0.21 6.35
N TYR A 194 -1.96 1.16 6.97
CA TYR A 194 -1.92 1.37 8.41
C TYR A 194 -3.25 0.95 9.03
N LEU A 195 -3.21 -0.01 9.96
CA LEU A 195 -4.39 -0.62 10.57
C LEU A 195 -4.51 -0.25 12.05
N ALA A 196 -5.61 0.39 12.43
CA ALA A 196 -5.94 0.56 13.84
C ALA A 196 -6.27 -0.81 14.45
N PRO A 197 -5.73 -1.13 15.64
CA PRO A 197 -5.91 -2.45 16.29
C PRO A 197 -7.36 -2.73 16.73
N GLY A 198 -8.23 -1.72 16.79
CA GLY A 198 -9.61 -1.84 17.28
C GLY A 198 -9.75 -1.84 18.81
N THR A 199 -8.66 -1.59 19.53
CA THR A 199 -8.55 -1.47 20.99
C THR A 199 -8.77 -0.02 21.44
N PHE A 200 -8.90 0.20 22.75
CA PHE A 200 -8.95 1.54 23.32
C PHE A 200 -7.67 1.89 24.10
N VAL A 201 -7.38 3.19 24.21
CA VAL A 201 -6.38 3.76 25.12
C VAL A 201 -7.10 4.62 26.14
N GLY A 202 -6.87 4.33 27.43
CA GLY A 202 -7.44 5.08 28.55
C GLY A 202 -6.61 6.33 28.88
N PHE A 203 -7.30 7.39 29.28
CA PHE A 203 -6.67 8.61 29.80
C PHE A 203 -7.43 9.14 31.02
N ASN A 204 -6.68 9.60 32.03
CA ASN A 204 -7.26 10.21 33.22
C ASN A 204 -7.67 11.67 32.92
N GLY A 205 -8.96 11.87 32.68
CA GLY A 205 -9.54 13.16 32.29
C GLY A 205 -10.55 13.02 31.15
N TYR A 206 -11.27 14.11 30.84
CA TYR A 206 -12.34 14.12 29.84
C TYR A 206 -11.95 14.71 28.48
N SER A 207 -10.90 15.52 28.44
CA SER A 207 -10.45 16.19 27.22
C SER A 207 -9.45 15.31 26.46
N LYS A 208 -9.45 15.43 25.13
CA LYS A 208 -8.47 14.76 24.27
C LYS A 208 -7.06 15.21 24.67
N PRO A 209 -6.15 14.29 25.03
CA PRO A 209 -4.79 14.68 25.39
C PRO A 209 -4.02 15.07 24.12
N ALA A 210 -3.22 16.14 24.20
CA ALA A 210 -2.38 16.57 23.09
C ALA A 210 -1.33 15.49 22.72
N ASP A 211 -0.76 14.85 23.74
CA ASP A 211 0.36 13.90 23.61
C ASP A 211 -0.06 12.45 23.84
N LEU A 212 -1.34 12.10 23.61
CA LEU A 212 -1.78 10.72 23.79
C LEU A 212 -1.09 9.82 22.77
N GLN A 213 -0.16 8.98 23.23
CA GLN A 213 0.52 8.02 22.38
C GLN A 213 -0.45 6.90 21.98
N VAL A 214 -0.79 6.87 20.69
CA VAL A 214 -1.59 5.80 20.09
C VAL A 214 -0.86 5.31 18.83
N HIS A 215 -0.95 4.02 18.55
CA HIS A 215 -0.23 3.40 17.44
C HIS A 215 -1.16 2.53 16.59
N SER A 216 -0.77 2.36 15.32
CA SER A 216 -1.42 1.48 14.36
C SER A 216 -0.40 0.50 13.79
N LEU A 217 -0.84 -0.68 13.38
CA LEU A 217 0.02 -1.67 12.73
C LEU A 217 0.40 -1.17 11.33
N ARG A 218 1.69 -1.30 10.96
CA ARG A 218 2.23 -0.82 9.69
C ARG A 218 2.45 -1.98 8.72
N LEU A 219 1.50 -2.22 7.83
CA LEU A 219 1.57 -3.30 6.85
C LEU A 219 2.05 -2.80 5.49
N GLN A 220 2.58 -3.73 4.70
CA GLN A 220 2.89 -3.53 3.28
C GLN A 220 1.80 -4.17 2.43
N ILE A 221 1.54 -3.63 1.24
CA ILE A 221 0.73 -4.26 0.20
C ILE A 221 1.65 -5.22 -0.57
N PRO A 222 1.53 -6.55 -0.41
CA PRO A 222 2.36 -7.48 -1.16
C PRO A 222 2.11 -7.32 -2.65
N LEU A 223 3.19 -7.21 -3.41
CA LEU A 223 3.16 -6.98 -4.84
C LEU A 223 3.98 -8.07 -5.56
N ILE A 224 3.32 -8.81 -6.44
CA ILE A 224 3.99 -9.72 -7.37
C ILE A 224 4.10 -9.02 -8.72
N ILE A 225 5.31 -9.00 -9.28
CA ILE A 225 5.63 -8.39 -10.57
C ILE A 225 6.04 -9.49 -11.53
N ASN A 226 5.26 -9.66 -12.60
CA ASN A 226 5.53 -10.58 -13.68
C ASN A 226 6.26 -9.85 -14.83
N PRO A 227 6.87 -10.59 -15.78
CA PRO A 227 7.49 -10.00 -16.96
C PRO A 227 6.54 -9.04 -17.68
N ARG A 228 7.05 -7.83 -17.95
CA ARG A 228 6.34 -6.80 -18.71
C ARG A 228 6.20 -7.20 -20.18
N PRO A 229 5.17 -6.73 -20.91
CA PRO A 229 5.05 -7.01 -22.33
C PRO A 229 6.30 -6.51 -23.07
N VAL A 230 6.75 -7.29 -24.05
CA VAL A 230 7.91 -6.93 -24.88
C VAL A 230 7.50 -5.82 -25.85
N ALA A 231 8.33 -4.79 -25.94
CA ALA A 231 8.11 -3.68 -26.86
C ALA A 231 8.08 -4.18 -28.32
N PRO A 232 7.03 -3.86 -29.11
CA PRO A 232 6.92 -4.37 -30.48
C PRO A 232 8.05 -3.84 -31.38
N LEU A 233 8.64 -4.74 -32.17
CA LEU A 233 9.54 -4.38 -33.25
C LEU A 233 8.80 -4.36 -34.57
N LEU A 234 9.10 -3.35 -35.38
CA LEU A 234 8.65 -3.27 -36.75
C LEU A 234 9.67 -4.00 -37.65
N CYS A 235 9.29 -5.19 -38.13
CA CYS A 235 10.17 -6.04 -38.94
C CYS A 235 9.90 -5.95 -40.46
N GLY A 236 8.98 -5.05 -40.86
CA GLY A 236 8.60 -4.85 -42.25
C GLY A 236 7.90 -3.51 -42.45
N ILE A 237 7.38 -3.26 -43.64
CA ILE A 237 6.72 -1.98 -43.97
C ILE A 237 5.46 -1.76 -43.12
N THR A 238 4.75 -2.84 -42.80
CA THR A 238 3.53 -2.83 -41.97
C THR A 238 3.76 -3.54 -40.64
N PRO A 239 3.12 -3.08 -39.55
CA PRO A 239 3.20 -3.73 -38.25
C PRO A 239 2.46 -5.07 -38.24
N THR A 240 2.99 -6.03 -37.48
CA THR A 240 2.32 -7.32 -37.21
C THR A 240 1.27 -7.14 -36.11
N ALA A 241 0.24 -7.99 -36.11
CA ALA A 241 -0.72 -8.07 -35.02
C ALA A 241 -0.01 -8.39 -33.70
N LEU A 242 -0.43 -7.72 -32.62
CA LEU A 242 0.15 -7.91 -31.30
C LEU A 242 -0.54 -9.07 -30.56
N ASP A 243 0.26 -9.90 -29.91
CA ASP A 243 -0.25 -10.98 -29.06
C ASP A 243 -0.92 -10.41 -27.80
N LEU A 244 -1.97 -11.11 -27.35
CA LEU A 244 -2.60 -10.79 -26.08
C LEU A 244 -1.72 -11.24 -24.89
N PRO A 245 -1.69 -10.46 -23.81
CA PRO A 245 -0.94 -10.82 -22.62
C PRO A 245 -1.49 -12.12 -22.02
N GLN A 246 -0.62 -13.08 -21.75
CA GLN A 246 -0.99 -14.39 -21.20
C GLN A 246 -1.21 -14.39 -19.68
N GLN A 247 -0.67 -13.38 -18.99
CA GLN A 247 -0.75 -13.25 -17.53
C GLN A 247 -0.77 -11.77 -17.11
N PRO A 248 -1.29 -11.45 -15.92
CA PRO A 248 -1.22 -10.09 -15.38
C PRO A 248 0.23 -9.68 -15.15
N THR A 249 0.55 -8.41 -15.38
CA THR A 249 1.88 -7.83 -15.18
C THR A 249 2.14 -7.54 -13.71
N PHE A 250 1.12 -7.08 -12.98
CA PHE A 250 1.20 -6.86 -11.55
C PHE A 250 0.02 -7.48 -10.83
N MET A 251 0.27 -8.00 -9.62
CA MET A 251 -0.76 -8.52 -8.72
C MET A 251 -0.51 -7.98 -7.32
N ALA A 252 -1.41 -7.12 -6.85
CA ALA A 252 -1.40 -6.61 -5.47
C ALA A 252 -2.37 -7.43 -4.60
N SER A 253 -1.89 -7.91 -3.45
CA SER A 253 -2.72 -8.60 -2.47
C SER A 253 -3.29 -7.62 -1.45
N LEU A 254 -4.62 -7.56 -1.35
CA LEU A 254 -5.33 -6.61 -0.50
C LEU A 254 -6.05 -7.38 0.61
N PRO A 255 -5.76 -7.12 1.90
CA PRO A 255 -6.51 -7.73 3.00
C PRO A 255 -7.99 -7.38 2.94
N TRP A 256 -8.86 -8.32 3.31
CA TRP A 256 -10.32 -8.19 3.25
C TRP A 256 -10.87 -6.87 3.82
N PHE A 257 -10.30 -6.35 4.91
CA PHE A 257 -10.78 -5.11 5.53
C PHE A 257 -10.49 -3.85 4.71
N THR A 258 -9.60 -3.94 3.70
CA THR A 258 -9.27 -2.83 2.79
C THR A 258 -10.18 -2.74 1.56
N VAL A 259 -11.04 -3.74 1.36
CA VAL A 259 -11.95 -3.84 0.23
C VAL A 259 -13.39 -3.84 0.75
N LYS A 260 -14.25 -3.05 0.09
CA LYS A 260 -15.69 -3.17 0.23
C LYS A 260 -16.20 -4.16 -0.82
N ASP A 261 -16.73 -5.28 -0.38
CA ASP A 261 -17.41 -6.21 -1.27
C ASP A 261 -18.92 -5.94 -1.27
N PRO A 262 -19.56 -5.65 -2.42
CA PRO A 262 -21.00 -5.42 -2.46
C PRO A 262 -21.82 -6.68 -2.20
N LEU A 263 -21.22 -7.88 -2.29
CA LEU A 263 -21.92 -9.16 -2.12
C LEU A 263 -21.63 -9.86 -0.79
N LEU A 264 -20.58 -9.45 -0.05
CA LEU A 264 -20.12 -10.13 1.16
C LEU A 264 -20.04 -9.18 2.34
N ALA A 265 -20.67 -9.57 3.46
CA ALA A 265 -20.52 -8.87 4.72
C ALA A 265 -19.06 -8.99 5.26
N PRO A 266 -18.60 -8.07 6.13
CA PRO A 266 -17.22 -8.08 6.64
C PRO A 266 -16.73 -9.43 7.19
N LEU A 267 -17.54 -10.12 8.00
CA LEU A 267 -17.17 -11.44 8.53
C LEU A 267 -17.18 -12.54 7.47
N GLU A 268 -18.05 -12.45 6.47
CA GLU A 268 -18.05 -13.39 5.35
C GLU A 268 -16.80 -13.19 4.49
N GLN A 269 -16.39 -11.94 4.23
CA GLN A 269 -15.13 -11.63 3.55
C GLN A 269 -13.94 -12.21 4.30
N LEU A 270 -13.87 -11.98 5.62
CA LEU A 270 -12.83 -12.54 6.49
C LEU A 270 -12.68 -14.08 6.28
N HIS A 271 -13.79 -14.81 6.25
CA HIS A 271 -13.74 -16.28 6.16
C HIS A 271 -13.60 -16.85 4.73
N THR A 272 -14.17 -16.18 3.73
CA THR A 272 -14.25 -16.72 2.34
C THR A 272 -13.27 -16.06 1.38
N SER A 273 -12.89 -14.81 1.63
CA SER A 273 -11.96 -14.04 0.81
C SER A 273 -11.04 -13.16 1.68
N PRO A 274 -10.22 -13.76 2.55
CA PRO A 274 -9.35 -13.03 3.49
C PRO A 274 -8.36 -12.10 2.78
N PHE A 275 -8.02 -12.43 1.53
CA PHE A 275 -7.24 -11.62 0.62
C PHE A 275 -7.96 -11.51 -0.72
N TYR A 276 -8.01 -10.29 -1.23
CA TYR A 276 -8.42 -9.95 -2.59
C TYR A 276 -7.19 -9.75 -3.46
N THR A 277 -7.30 -10.04 -4.75
CA THR A 277 -6.21 -9.79 -5.71
C THR A 277 -6.61 -8.69 -6.66
N LEU A 278 -5.87 -7.59 -6.64
CA LEU A 278 -5.98 -6.52 -7.63
C LEU A 278 -4.92 -6.76 -8.71
N GLN A 279 -5.38 -7.17 -9.89
CA GLN A 279 -4.54 -7.45 -11.04
C GLN A 279 -4.47 -6.23 -11.96
N ARG A 280 -3.29 -6.03 -12.55
CA ARG A 280 -3.06 -5.12 -13.67
C ARG A 280 -2.39 -5.90 -14.79
N THR A 281 -2.93 -5.80 -15.99
CA THR A 281 -2.40 -6.45 -17.19
C THR A 281 -2.03 -5.40 -18.23
N ASP A 282 -0.75 -5.30 -18.56
CA ASP A 282 -0.23 -4.34 -19.53
C ASP A 282 -0.16 -4.95 -20.93
N LYS A 283 -0.53 -4.17 -21.94
CA LYS A 283 -0.38 -4.52 -23.36
C LYS A 283 0.00 -3.29 -24.17
N TYR A 284 0.80 -3.50 -25.21
CA TYR A 284 1.01 -2.47 -26.21
C TYR A 284 -0.20 -2.39 -27.13
N VAL A 285 -0.55 -1.18 -27.54
CA VAL A 285 -1.60 -0.89 -28.51
C VAL A 285 -0.99 -0.02 -29.59
N LEU A 286 -1.19 -0.40 -30.85
CA LEU A 286 -0.75 0.38 -32.00
C LEU A 286 -1.59 1.67 -32.08
N VAL A 287 -0.92 2.81 -31.99
CA VAL A 287 -1.53 4.14 -32.16
C VAL A 287 -1.58 4.52 -33.63
N GLY A 288 -0.51 4.24 -34.36
CA GLY A 288 -0.39 4.59 -35.76
C GLY A 288 0.86 4.03 -36.40
N HIS A 289 0.84 3.94 -37.71
CA HIS A 289 1.99 3.53 -38.51
C HIS A 289 2.06 4.36 -39.78
N ALA A 290 3.27 4.55 -40.31
CA ALA A 290 3.50 5.20 -41.58
C ALA A 290 4.70 4.59 -42.28
N HIS A 291 4.65 4.61 -43.61
CA HIS A 291 5.77 4.35 -44.48
C HIS A 291 6.01 5.61 -45.31
N ASN A 292 7.23 6.16 -45.25
CA ASN A 292 7.61 7.27 -46.11
C ASN A 292 8.29 6.72 -47.36
N SER A 293 7.56 6.68 -48.48
CA SER A 293 8.10 6.26 -49.77
C SER A 293 8.89 7.35 -50.50
N GLU A 294 8.86 8.60 -50.00
CA GLU A 294 9.61 9.71 -50.59
C GLU A 294 11.10 9.65 -50.23
N SER A 295 11.90 10.52 -50.85
CA SER A 295 13.33 10.67 -50.54
C SER A 295 13.60 11.66 -49.39
N THR A 296 12.64 12.54 -49.09
CA THR A 296 12.75 13.56 -48.04
C THR A 296 11.96 13.17 -46.81
N SER A 297 12.35 13.67 -45.62
CA SER A 297 11.64 13.37 -44.38
C SER A 297 10.23 13.98 -44.38
N GLN A 298 9.25 13.21 -43.89
CA GLN A 298 7.85 13.61 -43.76
C GLN A 298 7.38 13.54 -42.31
N THR A 299 6.43 14.40 -41.95
CA THR A 299 5.82 14.41 -40.62
C THR A 299 4.48 13.69 -40.66
N PHE A 300 4.33 12.69 -39.80
CA PHE A 300 3.09 11.96 -39.60
C PHE A 300 2.51 12.28 -38.22
N ARG A 301 1.18 12.29 -38.14
CA ARG A 301 0.44 12.62 -36.92
C ARG A 301 -0.71 11.65 -36.71
N TRP A 302 -0.83 11.16 -35.48
CA TRP A 302 -1.89 10.26 -35.05
C TRP A 302 -2.49 10.74 -33.73
N THR A 303 -3.78 10.48 -33.55
CA THR A 303 -4.51 10.79 -32.31
C THR A 303 -4.81 9.47 -31.60
N ALA A 304 -4.30 9.30 -30.38
CA ALA A 304 -4.61 8.17 -29.52
C ALA A 304 -5.66 8.57 -28.48
N TYR A 305 -6.80 7.88 -28.48
CA TYR A 305 -7.81 8.07 -27.44
C TYR A 305 -7.43 7.28 -26.19
N ARG A 306 -7.66 7.88 -25.02
CA ARG A 306 -7.45 7.23 -23.73
C ARG A 306 -8.62 6.31 -23.42
N GLU A 307 -8.31 5.11 -22.97
CA GLU A 307 -9.31 4.09 -22.61
C GLU A 307 -9.90 4.32 -21.23
N GLN A 308 -9.22 5.09 -20.37
CA GLN A 308 -9.79 5.47 -19.07
C GLN A 308 -11.10 6.24 -19.24
N ARG A 309 -12.12 5.80 -18.49
CA ARG A 309 -13.39 6.51 -18.34
C ARG A 309 -13.57 6.92 -16.89
N THR A 310 -13.75 8.22 -16.66
CA THR A 310 -13.95 8.80 -15.32
C THR A 310 -15.08 8.11 -14.55
N ASP A 311 -16.18 7.78 -15.23
CA ASP A 311 -17.33 7.12 -14.61
C ASP A 311 -17.01 5.68 -14.19
N GLY A 312 -16.19 4.96 -14.98
CA GLY A 312 -15.77 3.59 -14.68
C GLY A 312 -14.90 3.51 -13.44
N LEU A 313 -13.87 4.37 -13.37
CA LEU A 313 -12.99 4.45 -12.19
C LEU A 313 -13.78 4.88 -10.95
N ARG A 314 -14.66 5.88 -11.07
CA ARG A 314 -15.50 6.33 -9.96
C ARG A 314 -16.45 5.22 -9.48
N ALA A 315 -17.08 4.49 -10.39
CA ALA A 315 -17.94 3.36 -10.04
C ALA A 315 -17.16 2.25 -9.33
N PHE A 316 -15.94 1.96 -9.79
CA PHE A 316 -15.04 1.00 -9.15
C PHE A 316 -14.67 1.45 -7.73
N THR A 317 -14.22 2.68 -7.55
CA THR A 317 -13.87 3.23 -6.22
C THR A 317 -15.09 3.27 -5.29
N ASN A 318 -16.26 3.69 -5.76
CA ASN A 318 -17.46 3.75 -4.92
C ASN A 318 -17.98 2.37 -4.48
N SER A 319 -17.80 1.35 -5.33
CA SER A 319 -18.22 -0.02 -5.04
C SER A 319 -17.22 -0.76 -4.15
N THR A 320 -15.91 -0.53 -4.34
CA THR A 320 -14.84 -1.32 -3.71
C THR A 320 -14.07 -0.59 -2.61
N SER A 321 -14.23 0.73 -2.48
CA SER A 321 -13.39 1.64 -1.69
C SER A 321 -11.90 1.72 -2.09
N VAL A 322 -11.49 1.00 -3.13
CA VAL A 322 -10.10 1.01 -3.62
C VAL A 322 -9.88 2.26 -4.48
N GLU A 323 -8.84 3.03 -4.16
CA GLU A 323 -8.50 4.28 -4.83
C GLU A 323 -7.21 4.18 -5.64
N PHE A 324 -7.12 4.97 -6.71
CA PHE A 324 -5.95 5.06 -7.58
C PHE A 324 -5.40 6.49 -7.54
N GLY A 325 -4.07 6.63 -7.43
CA GLY A 325 -3.40 7.93 -7.38
C GLY A 325 -3.55 8.73 -6.07
N ALA A 326 -4.47 8.33 -5.18
CA ALA A 326 -4.76 8.99 -3.92
C ALA A 326 -4.75 8.03 -2.72
N GLN A 327 -4.85 8.58 -1.51
CA GLN A 327 -5.11 7.82 -0.29
C GLN A 327 -6.59 7.41 -0.25
N TRP A 328 -6.88 6.23 0.29
CA TRP A 328 -8.23 5.68 0.40
C TRP A 328 -9.04 6.62 1.30
N GLN A 329 -10.06 7.27 0.74
CA GLN A 329 -11.01 8.09 1.45
C GLN A 329 -12.14 7.19 1.93
N THR A 330 -11.97 6.59 3.11
CA THR A 330 -12.99 5.69 3.65
C THR A 330 -14.14 6.50 4.26
N ASN A 331 -15.15 6.86 3.46
CA ASN A 331 -16.46 7.32 3.95
C ASN A 331 -17.38 6.15 4.35
N VAL A 332 -16.86 4.92 4.37
CA VAL A 332 -17.60 3.68 4.63
C VAL A 332 -17.45 3.28 6.09
N ARG A 333 -18.51 2.77 6.71
CA ARG A 333 -18.41 2.06 8.00
C ARG A 333 -17.62 0.77 7.80
N THR A 334 -16.34 0.82 8.12
CA THR A 334 -15.44 -0.32 8.08
C THR A 334 -15.35 -0.97 9.45
N PRO A 335 -15.06 -2.29 9.54
CA PRO A 335 -14.85 -2.96 10.83
C PRO A 335 -13.64 -2.39 11.59
N PHE A 336 -12.70 -1.77 10.86
CA PHE A 336 -11.50 -1.13 11.39
C PHE A 336 -11.31 0.26 10.80
N LEU A 337 -10.73 1.16 11.59
CA LEU A 337 -10.09 2.35 11.01
C LEU A 337 -8.78 1.92 10.36
N PHE A 338 -8.60 2.27 9.09
CA PHE A 338 -7.36 2.04 8.38
C PHE A 338 -7.11 3.17 7.38
N SER A 339 -5.88 3.26 6.91
CA SER A 339 -5.52 4.01 5.72
C SER A 339 -4.71 3.10 4.80
N ALA A 340 -4.90 3.19 3.50
CA ALA A 340 -4.11 2.44 2.53
C ALA A 340 -3.69 3.35 1.38
N ARG A 341 -2.61 2.98 0.68
CA ARG A 341 -2.20 3.60 -0.57
C ARG A 341 -1.50 2.61 -1.49
N LEU A 342 -2.01 2.41 -2.71
CA LEU A 342 -1.33 1.59 -3.72
C LEU A 342 0.03 2.19 -4.11
N GLY A 343 0.93 1.30 -4.52
CA GLY A 343 2.25 1.66 -5.04
C GLY A 343 2.16 2.53 -6.30
N HIS A 344 3.07 3.49 -6.45
CA HIS A 344 3.26 4.24 -7.69
C HIS A 344 3.44 3.31 -8.89
N GLU A 345 4.30 2.31 -8.73
CA GLU A 345 4.63 1.36 -9.80
C GLU A 345 3.40 0.57 -10.27
N PHE A 346 2.47 0.27 -9.35
CA PHE A 346 1.20 -0.38 -9.67
C PHE A 346 0.24 0.57 -10.39
N THR A 347 0.13 1.81 -9.93
CA THR A 347 -0.85 2.80 -10.40
C THR A 347 -0.43 3.61 -11.62
N GLN A 348 0.86 3.55 -12.03
CA GLN A 348 1.43 4.30 -13.16
C GLN A 348 1.23 5.81 -13.08
N CYS A 349 1.14 6.35 -11.87
CA CYS A 349 0.77 7.74 -11.65
C CYS A 349 1.45 8.28 -10.41
N GLU A 350 2.22 9.36 -10.58
CA GLU A 350 2.93 10.05 -9.50
C GLU A 350 1.96 10.64 -8.46
N MET A 351 2.49 10.96 -7.28
CA MET A 351 1.71 11.58 -6.24
C MET A 351 1.06 12.87 -6.75
N HIS A 352 -0.23 13.06 -6.48
CA HIS A 352 -0.99 14.27 -6.83
C HIS A 352 -1.23 14.49 -8.33
N SER A 353 -0.93 13.50 -9.19
CA SER A 353 -1.28 13.57 -10.61
C SER A 353 -2.78 13.30 -10.82
N ASN A 354 -3.44 14.19 -11.57
CA ASN A 354 -4.83 14.03 -12.01
C ASN A 354 -4.94 13.18 -13.29
N GLU A 355 -3.87 12.49 -13.71
CA GLU A 355 -3.83 11.75 -14.98
C GLU A 355 -4.87 10.64 -15.10
N TRP A 356 -5.26 10.03 -13.97
CA TRP A 356 -6.32 9.03 -13.93
C TRP A 356 -7.68 9.57 -14.38
N LEU A 357 -7.92 10.86 -14.21
CA LEU A 357 -9.16 11.55 -14.61
C LEU A 357 -9.00 12.28 -15.95
N ASN A 358 -7.79 12.30 -16.51
CA ASN A 358 -7.53 12.95 -17.79
C ASN A 358 -7.97 12.04 -18.94
N THR A 359 -9.00 12.47 -19.67
CA THR A 359 -9.53 11.78 -20.85
C THR A 359 -9.12 12.45 -22.17
N ALA A 360 -8.25 13.47 -22.13
CA ALA A 360 -7.79 14.14 -23.33
C ALA A 360 -6.99 13.18 -24.22
N ALA A 361 -7.26 13.23 -25.53
CA ALA A 361 -6.54 12.43 -26.50
C ALA A 361 -5.04 12.82 -26.52
N ILE A 362 -4.20 11.85 -26.82
CA ILE A 362 -2.75 12.01 -26.93
C ILE A 362 -2.41 12.18 -28.41
N GLU A 363 -1.75 13.27 -28.74
CA GLU A 363 -1.26 13.53 -30.10
C GLU A 363 0.16 12.97 -30.23
N VAL A 364 0.34 12.01 -31.14
CA VAL A 364 1.63 11.40 -31.45
C VAL A 364 2.10 11.96 -32.79
N VAL A 365 3.29 12.54 -32.80
CA VAL A 365 3.91 13.11 -34.00
C VAL A 365 5.26 12.44 -34.22
N ALA A 366 5.52 11.98 -35.44
CA ALA A 366 6.79 11.38 -35.82
C ALA A 366 7.30 11.99 -37.13
N VAL A 367 8.58 12.33 -37.16
CA VAL A 367 9.29 12.71 -38.39
C VAL A 367 10.00 11.45 -38.92
N VAL A 368 9.70 11.07 -40.15
CA VAL A 368 10.14 9.80 -40.75
C VAL A 368 10.97 10.11 -41.99
N ASP A 369 12.22 9.66 -42.00
CA ASP A 369 13.09 9.82 -43.18
C ASP A 369 12.58 9.03 -44.38
N GLY A 370 13.02 9.44 -45.57
CA GLY A 370 12.70 8.76 -46.80
C GLY A 370 13.09 7.27 -46.80
N GLY A 371 12.24 6.43 -47.36
CA GLY A 371 12.42 4.97 -47.43
C GLY A 371 12.22 4.20 -46.12
N LYS A 372 11.85 4.87 -45.01
CA LYS A 372 11.65 4.23 -43.71
C LYS A 372 10.17 4.02 -43.38
N SER A 373 9.91 3.03 -42.55
CA SER A 373 8.61 2.83 -41.89
C SER A 373 8.74 3.00 -40.39
N VAL A 374 7.69 3.50 -39.76
CA VAL A 374 7.58 3.60 -38.30
C VAL A 374 6.24 3.09 -37.82
N ALA A 375 6.23 2.58 -36.59
CA ALA A 375 5.02 2.23 -35.86
C ALA A 375 5.13 2.79 -34.43
N ALA A 376 4.08 3.49 -33.99
CA ALA A 376 4.00 4.10 -32.67
C ALA A 376 3.00 3.34 -31.80
N TYR A 377 3.39 3.06 -30.55
CA TYR A 377 2.63 2.27 -29.60
C TYR A 377 2.52 2.99 -28.25
N LEU A 378 1.44 2.73 -27.54
CA LEU A 378 1.25 3.10 -26.14
C LEU A 378 0.91 1.87 -25.31
N ILE A 379 1.21 1.90 -24.02
CA ILE A 379 0.77 0.90 -23.06
C ILE A 379 -0.65 1.23 -22.61
N GLN A 380 -1.52 0.22 -22.73
CA GLN A 380 -2.83 0.18 -22.09
C GLN A 380 -2.82 -0.90 -21.00
N SER A 381 -3.43 -0.59 -19.88
CA SER A 381 -3.48 -1.46 -18.70
C SER A 381 -4.91 -1.73 -18.30
N ASP A 382 -5.24 -3.00 -18.12
CA ASP A 382 -6.55 -3.47 -17.67
C ASP A 382 -6.49 -3.89 -16.20
N TYR A 383 -7.42 -3.40 -15.37
CA TYR A 383 -7.45 -3.67 -13.93
C TYR A 383 -8.65 -4.55 -13.54
N ARG A 384 -8.39 -5.56 -12.69
CA ARG A 384 -9.43 -6.48 -12.16
C ARG A 384 -9.25 -6.69 -10.67
N LEU A 385 -10.32 -6.55 -9.90
CA LEU A 385 -10.34 -6.91 -8.48
C LEU A 385 -11.07 -8.25 -8.32
N LEU A 386 -10.37 -9.24 -7.78
CA LEU A 386 -10.84 -10.61 -7.65
C LEU A 386 -10.92 -11.03 -6.18
N ARG A 387 -11.93 -11.82 -5.84
CA ARG A 387 -12.03 -12.58 -4.59
C ARG A 387 -11.01 -13.72 -4.57
N ALA A 388 -10.84 -14.37 -3.43
CA ALA A 388 -9.95 -15.53 -3.28
C ALA A 388 -10.34 -16.73 -4.18
N ASP A 389 -11.61 -16.85 -4.58
CA ASP A 389 -12.10 -17.87 -5.52
C ASP A 389 -11.92 -17.50 -7.00
N GLY A 390 -11.35 -16.32 -7.29
CA GLY A 390 -11.12 -15.81 -8.65
C GLY A 390 -12.32 -15.06 -9.25
N THR A 391 -13.46 -14.97 -8.56
CA THR A 391 -14.61 -14.20 -9.05
C THR A 391 -14.37 -12.69 -8.96
N ALA A 392 -14.93 -11.93 -9.91
CA ALA A 392 -14.77 -10.48 -9.93
C ALA A 392 -15.64 -9.79 -8.87
N VAL A 393 -15.08 -8.77 -8.22
CA VAL A 393 -15.79 -7.91 -7.25
C VAL A 393 -16.50 -6.76 -7.95
N ALA A 394 -15.86 -6.20 -8.97
CA ALA A 394 -16.33 -5.06 -9.73
C ALA A 394 -15.96 -5.22 -11.22
N ASN A 395 -16.56 -4.37 -12.06
CA ASN A 395 -16.24 -4.33 -13.48
C ASN A 395 -14.77 -3.96 -13.70
N LEU A 396 -14.20 -4.52 -14.76
CA LEU A 396 -12.90 -4.11 -15.29
C LEU A 396 -12.96 -2.65 -15.73
N PHE A 397 -11.87 -1.93 -15.50
CA PHE A 397 -11.61 -0.64 -16.10
C PHE A 397 -10.17 -0.59 -16.61
N SER A 398 -9.91 0.33 -17.53
CA SER A 398 -8.63 0.41 -18.25
C SER A 398 -7.99 1.80 -18.09
N TYR A 399 -6.69 1.86 -18.34
CA TYR A 399 -5.90 3.09 -18.31
C TYR A 399 -4.89 3.09 -19.44
N THR A 400 -4.71 4.23 -20.09
CA THR A 400 -3.69 4.46 -21.12
C THR A 400 -2.57 5.30 -20.52
N ALA A 401 -1.35 4.75 -20.48
CA ALA A 401 -0.18 5.43 -19.94
C ALA A 401 0.39 6.42 -20.98
N GLY A 402 0.15 7.72 -20.78
CA GLY A 402 0.54 8.74 -21.77
C GLY A 402 2.05 8.91 -21.93
N SER A 403 2.83 8.56 -20.91
CA SER A 403 4.28 8.61 -20.89
C SER A 403 4.95 7.36 -21.47
N SER A 404 4.18 6.38 -21.94
CA SER A 404 4.69 5.06 -22.38
C SER A 404 4.98 4.95 -23.89
N LEU A 405 5.09 6.07 -24.60
CA LEU A 405 5.27 6.08 -26.05
C LEU A 405 6.51 5.27 -26.46
N HIS A 406 6.27 4.27 -27.29
CA HIS A 406 7.31 3.47 -27.92
C HIS A 406 7.19 3.60 -29.44
N ILE A 407 8.31 3.87 -30.11
CA ILE A 407 8.37 3.94 -31.58
C ILE A 407 9.37 2.90 -32.05
N SER A 408 8.95 2.04 -32.97
CA SER A 408 9.82 1.13 -33.70
C SER A 408 9.92 1.54 -35.16
N GLN A 409 11.08 1.30 -35.77
CA GLN A 409 11.40 1.70 -37.13
C GLN A 409 11.89 0.51 -37.95
N TYR A 410 11.60 0.51 -39.24
CA TYR A 410 12.09 -0.44 -40.22
C TYR A 410 12.68 0.32 -41.41
N THR A 411 13.85 -0.12 -41.86
CA THR A 411 14.46 0.34 -43.12
C THR A 411 14.60 -0.88 -44.01
N SER A 412 14.12 -0.79 -45.25
CA SER A 412 14.31 -1.90 -46.20
C SER A 412 15.79 -1.94 -46.60
N GLU A 413 16.46 -3.06 -46.38
CA GLU A 413 17.79 -3.30 -46.96
C GLU A 413 17.63 -3.36 -48.48
N VAL A 414 18.04 -2.30 -49.19
CA VAL A 414 18.37 -2.41 -50.61
C VAL A 414 19.82 -2.87 -50.66
N PRO A 415 20.16 -3.99 -51.30
CA PRO A 415 21.55 -4.43 -51.39
C PRO A 415 22.34 -3.36 -52.15
N GLU A 416 23.34 -2.78 -51.50
CA GLU A 416 24.34 -1.95 -52.17
C GLU A 416 25.00 -2.82 -53.24
N ASN A 417 24.71 -2.53 -54.51
CA ASN A 417 25.54 -2.99 -55.62
C ASN A 417 26.93 -2.38 -55.42
N ILE A 418 27.85 -3.19 -54.90
CA ILE A 418 29.27 -2.88 -54.85
C ILE A 418 29.76 -2.78 -56.29
N VAL A 419 29.80 -1.57 -56.83
CA VAL A 419 30.61 -1.26 -58.02
C VAL A 419 32.07 -1.20 -57.53
N PRO A 420 32.98 -2.07 -58.00
CA PRO A 420 34.36 -2.01 -57.56
C PRO A 420 35.02 -0.76 -58.14
N ALA A 421 35.42 0.16 -57.26
CA ALA A 421 36.25 1.29 -57.62
C ALA A 421 37.63 0.79 -58.08
N THR A 422 37.98 1.10 -59.32
CA THR A 422 39.31 0.88 -59.89
C THR A 422 40.30 1.85 -59.24
N GLN A 423 41.36 1.31 -58.62
CA GLN A 423 42.45 2.10 -58.07
C GLN A 423 43.31 2.71 -59.19
N PRO A 424 43.75 3.97 -59.10
CA PRO A 424 44.80 4.50 -59.96
C PRO A 424 46.18 4.04 -59.46
N VAL A 425 47.00 3.55 -60.39
CA VAL A 425 48.40 3.20 -60.20
C VAL A 425 49.22 4.45 -59.89
N ALA A 426 50.03 4.41 -58.82
CA ALA A 426 51.02 5.43 -58.51
C ALA A 426 52.29 5.22 -59.34
N THR A 427 52.75 6.27 -60.02
CA THR A 427 54.06 6.32 -60.69
C THR A 427 55.04 7.05 -59.77
N GLU A 428 56.08 6.36 -59.33
CA GLU A 428 57.19 6.94 -58.58
C GLU A 428 58.06 7.83 -59.49
N THR A 429 58.54 8.95 -58.95
CA THR A 429 59.76 9.62 -59.43
C THR A 429 60.56 10.12 -58.23
N PRO A 430 61.89 9.89 -58.16
CA PRO A 430 62.71 10.23 -57.00
C PRO A 430 63.44 11.56 -57.19
N VAL A 431 63.58 12.38 -56.14
CA VAL A 431 64.63 13.42 -56.09
C VAL A 431 65.14 13.63 -54.66
N ASP A 432 66.47 13.75 -54.62
CA ASP A 432 67.46 13.87 -53.56
C ASP A 432 67.28 14.95 -52.47
N ILE A 433 67.99 14.67 -51.37
CA ILE A 433 68.22 15.44 -50.15
C ILE A 433 69.42 16.40 -50.35
N ALA A 434 69.32 17.65 -49.87
CA ALA A 434 70.47 18.42 -49.35
C ALA A 434 70.03 19.58 -48.42
N GLU A 435 70.85 19.81 -47.40
CA GLU A 435 70.69 20.57 -46.15
C GLU A 435 70.82 22.10 -46.21
N MET A 436 70.26 22.80 -45.20
CA MET A 436 70.90 23.76 -44.24
C MET A 436 69.81 24.68 -43.65
N GLU A 437 69.43 24.55 -42.36
CA GLU A 437 70.02 25.14 -41.13
C GLU A 437 69.50 26.56 -40.81
N GLN A 438 68.74 26.69 -39.71
CA GLN A 438 68.94 27.63 -38.57
C GLN A 438 67.64 27.98 -37.79
N THR A 439 67.75 27.84 -36.47
CA THR A 439 66.82 28.03 -35.33
C THR A 439 66.50 29.53 -35.05
N PRO A 440 65.53 29.94 -34.18
CA PRO A 440 65.60 29.72 -32.72
C PRO A 440 64.27 29.61 -31.92
N THR A 441 64.37 29.06 -30.70
CA THR A 441 63.46 29.21 -29.52
C THR A 441 63.92 30.44 -28.68
N PRO A 442 63.29 30.93 -27.57
CA PRO A 442 62.68 30.17 -26.47
C PRO A 442 61.42 30.77 -25.79
N ALA A 443 60.97 30.04 -24.77
CA ALA A 443 59.82 30.24 -23.89
C ALA A 443 60.08 31.13 -22.65
N SER A 444 59.00 31.55 -21.99
CA SER A 444 58.94 32.01 -20.57
C SER A 444 57.46 31.97 -20.11
N THR A 445 56.98 31.14 -19.17
CA THR A 445 57.16 31.01 -17.69
C THR A 445 56.27 31.97 -16.88
N GLU A 446 55.34 31.38 -16.11
CA GLU A 446 54.79 31.70 -14.75
C GLU A 446 54.47 33.17 -14.33
N GLN A 447 53.57 33.54 -13.40
CA GLN A 447 52.97 32.90 -12.22
C GLN A 447 51.81 33.80 -11.69
N ASP A 448 51.01 33.23 -10.78
CA ASP A 448 49.92 33.79 -9.98
C ASP A 448 50.23 35.04 -9.12
N VAL A 449 49.18 35.75 -8.64
CA VAL A 449 48.78 35.92 -7.20
C VAL A 449 47.78 37.10 -6.96
N VAL A 450 46.58 36.73 -6.47
CA VAL A 450 45.72 37.22 -5.35
C VAL A 450 45.74 38.70 -4.85
N SER A 451 44.53 39.27 -4.63
CA SER A 451 43.97 39.91 -3.37
C SER A 451 42.99 41.07 -3.70
N ALA A 452 41.70 41.02 -3.32
CA ALA A 452 41.01 41.32 -2.04
C ALA A 452 40.42 42.77 -1.90
N THR A 453 39.26 42.87 -1.22
CA THR A 453 38.56 44.05 -0.60
C THR A 453 37.67 44.94 -1.53
N ASP A 454 36.54 45.56 -1.13
CA ASP A 454 35.82 45.73 0.16
C ASP A 454 34.33 46.15 -0.07
N SER A 455 33.64 46.42 1.03
CA SER A 455 32.20 46.48 1.33
C SER A 455 31.48 47.84 1.17
N ALA A 456 30.14 47.76 1.05
CA ALA A 456 29.06 48.62 1.63
C ALA A 456 29.00 50.13 1.25
N PRO A 457 27.90 50.89 1.54
CA PRO A 457 27.02 50.88 2.73
C PRO A 457 25.64 50.25 2.55
#